data_AF-G5JGD7-F1
#
_entry.id   AF-G5JGD7-F1
#
_cell.length_a   1.000
_cell.length_b   1.000
_cell.length_c   1.000
_cell.angle_alpha   90.00
_cell.angle_beta   90.00
_cell.angle_gamma   90.00
#
_symmetry.space_group_name_H-M   'P 1'
#
loop_
_entity.id
_entity.type
_entity.pdbx_description
1 polymer ?
#
loop_
_entity_poly.entity_id
_entity_poly.type
_entity_poly.pdbx_seq_one_letter_code
_entity_poly.pdbx_strand_id
1 'polypeptide(L)' 'VTLNDINGDIHMHTTYSDGAFSIREMVEANIAKGYEFMVITDHSA' A
#
# COMPACT_ATOMS: atom_id res chain seq x y z
N VAL A 1 4.70 -16.35 -13.39
CA VAL A 1 4.23 -15.27 -12.49
C VAL A 1 2.81 -15.57 -12.08
N THR A 2 2.60 -15.71 -10.78
CA THR A 2 1.33 -15.97 -10.09
C THR A 2 1.13 -14.87 -9.04
N LEU A 3 -0.03 -14.82 -8.40
CA LEU A 3 -0.26 -13.88 -7.30
C LEU A 3 0.70 -14.11 -6.13
N ASN A 4 1.16 -15.34 -5.91
CA ASN A 4 2.12 -15.67 -4.84
C ASN A 4 3.55 -15.20 -5.16
N ASP A 5 3.82 -14.78 -6.39
CA ASP A 5 5.12 -14.19 -6.76
C ASP A 5 5.19 -12.68 -6.44
N ILE A 6 4.09 -12.07 -5.99
CA ILE A 6 4.00 -10.64 -5.64
C ILE A 6 4.32 -10.47 -4.15
N ASN A 7 5.31 -9.65 -3.83
CA ASN A 7 5.74 -9.37 -2.45
C ASN A 7 5.48 -7.91 -2.00
N GLY A 8 4.81 -7.10 -2.80
CA GLY A 8 4.48 -5.73 -2.44
C GLY A 8 3.67 -5.00 -3.50
N ASP A 9 3.03 -3.91 -3.07
CA ASP A 9 2.36 -2.95 -3.94
C ASP A 9 3.17 -1.66 -4.01
N ILE A 10 3.33 -1.12 -5.22
CA ILE A 10 4.21 0.01 -5.51
C ILE A 10 3.46 1.31 -5.85
N HIS A 11 2.12 1.31 -5.82
CA HIS A 11 1.33 2.49 -6.16
C HIS A 11 0.04 2.53 -5.33
N MET A 12 0.08 3.24 -4.22
CA MET A 12 -1.05 3.35 -3.31
C MET A 12 -1.13 4.74 -2.69
N HIS A 13 -2.36 5.21 -2.51
CA HIS A 13 -2.64 6.56 -2.01
C HIS A 13 -3.29 6.44 -0.63
N THR A 14 -3.03 7.44 0.21
CA THR A 14 -3.54 7.50 1.57
C THR A 14 -4.43 8.73 1.74
N THR A 15 -4.97 8.92 2.94
CA THR A 15 -5.70 10.14 3.31
C THR A 15 -4.86 11.43 3.23
N TYR A 16 -3.56 11.35 2.91
CA TYR A 16 -2.73 12.52 2.64
C TYR A 16 -2.99 13.13 1.26
N SER A 17 -3.53 12.37 0.30
CA SER A 17 -3.98 12.89 -0.99
C SER A 17 -5.44 12.54 -1.28
N ASP A 18 -5.71 11.55 -2.12
CA ASP A 18 -7.05 11.11 -2.55
C ASP A 18 -7.38 9.66 -2.13
N GLY A 19 -6.56 9.06 -1.29
CA GLY A 19 -6.79 7.72 -0.73
C GLY A 19 -7.80 7.72 0.42
N ALA A 20 -8.43 6.56 0.65
CA ALA A 20 -9.48 6.40 1.66
C ALA A 20 -8.98 5.99 3.05
N PHE A 21 -7.74 5.50 3.15
CA PHE A 21 -7.20 4.90 4.37
C PHE A 21 -5.95 5.62 4.85
N SER A 22 -5.78 5.68 6.17
CA SER A 22 -4.56 6.20 6.78
C SER A 22 -3.36 5.29 6.49
N ILE A 23 -2.14 5.83 6.63
CA ILE A 23 -0.90 5.06 6.51
C ILE A 23 -0.93 3.81 7.41
N ARG A 24 -1.45 3.95 8.64
CA ARG A 24 -1.50 2.85 9.61
C ARG A 24 -2.38 1.70 9.13
N GLU A 25 -3.60 2.00 8.72
CA GLU A 25 -4.56 1.00 8.22
C GLU A 25 -4.00 0.28 6.98
N MET A 26 -3.31 1.01 6.09
CA MET A 26 -2.68 0.46 4.90
C MET A 26 -1.53 -0.49 5.25
N VAL A 27 -0.66 -0.13 6.21
CA VAL A 27 0.44 -0.98 6.67
C VAL A 27 -0.09 -2.24 7.35
N GLU A 28 -1.12 -2.13 8.19
CA GLU A 28 -1.76 -3.29 8.83
C GLU A 28 -2.37 -4.25 7.78
N ALA A 29 -3.02 -3.71 6.74
CA ALA A 29 -3.52 -4.50 5.62
C ALA A 29 -2.39 -5.14 4.79
N ASN A 30 -1.27 -4.44 4.59
CA ASN A 30 -0.10 -4.96 3.87
C ASN A 30 0.52 -6.16 4.58
N ILE A 31 0.69 -6.07 5.90
CA ILE A 31 1.17 -7.16 6.74
C ILE A 31 0.21 -8.36 6.67
N ALA A 32 -1.10 -8.12 6.76
CA ALA A 32 -2.11 -9.18 6.67
C ALA A 32 -2.10 -9.91 5.31
N LYS A 33 -1.73 -9.23 4.22
CA LYS A 33 -1.54 -9.83 2.89
C LYS A 33 -0.23 -10.63 2.76
N GLY A 34 0.68 -10.54 3.73
CA GLY A 34 1.99 -11.17 3.66
C GLY A 34 2.96 -10.47 2.71
N TYR A 35 2.69 -9.20 2.36
CA TYR A 35 3.61 -8.39 1.57
C TYR A 35 4.79 -7.93 2.43
N GLU A 36 5.98 -7.95 1.84
CA GLU A 36 7.25 -7.57 2.48
C GLU A 36 7.41 -6.04 2.52
N PHE A 37 6.89 -5.34 1.51
CA PHE A 37 6.96 -3.90 1.42
C PHE A 37 5.71 -3.31 0.79
N MET A 38 5.60 -1.99 0.91
CA MET A 38 4.62 -1.19 0.19
C MET A 38 5.21 0.19 -0.11
N VAL A 39 4.76 0.80 -1.20
CA VAL A 39 5.15 2.18 -1.57
C VAL A 39 3.90 3.06 -1.56
N ILE A 40 4.00 4.20 -0.86
CA ILE A 40 2.99 5.24 -0.89
C ILE A 40 3.38 6.27 -1.96
N THR A 41 2.43 6.58 -2.85
CA THR A 41 2.59 7.46 -4.00
C THR A 41 1.53 8.55 -4.01
N ASP A 42 1.27 9.16 -2.84
CA ASP A 42 0.34 10.27 -2.71
C ASP A 42 0.67 11.42 -3.70
N HIS A 43 -0.37 12.10 -4.19
CA HIS A 43 -0.20 13.25 -5.09
C HIS A 43 0.56 14.40 -4.41
N SER A 44 1.29 15.17 -5.22
CA SER A 44 1.78 16.47 -4.78
C SER A 44 0.63 17.48 -4.65
N ALA A 45 0.87 18.55 -3.89
CA ALA A 45 0.02 19.75 -3.92
C ALA A 45 0.12 20.49 -5.27
#